data_AF-A0A4R8KYJ6-F1
#
_entry.id   AF-A0A4R8KYJ6-F1
#
_cell.length_a   1.000
_cell.length_b   1.000
_cell.length_c   1.000
_cell.angle_alpha   90.00
_cell.angle_beta   90.00
_cell.angle_gamma   90.00
#
_symmetry.space_group_name_H-M   'P 1'
#
loop_
_entity.id
_entity.type
_entity.pdbx_description
1 polymer ?
#
loop_
_entity_poly.entity_id
_entity_poly.type
_entity_poly.pdbx_seq_one_letter_code
_entity_poly.pdbx_strand_id
1 'polypeptide(L)'
;MENQHRKITGYRELSAEEIALMNEIKAKGEELRALVAKIGAVITPTPLQISVADVQPNGIVAAAFQAVENEGDTPLYWLRSADIGFRSALMYATRAVAQPTSY
;
A
#
# COMPACT_ATOMS: atom_id res chain seq x y z
N MET A 1 0.20 -19.43 27.41
CA MET A 1 1.59 -19.32 26.95
C MET A 1 2.13 -18.02 27.52
N GLU A 2 3.24 -18.11 28.24
CA GLU A 2 3.83 -17.02 29.02
C GLU A 2 4.14 -15.82 28.13
N ASN A 3 3.61 -14.65 28.51
CA ASN A 3 3.63 -13.42 27.72
C ASN A 3 5.07 -13.03 27.34
N GLN A 4 5.44 -13.31 26.10
CA GLN A 4 6.72 -12.97 25.48
C GLN A 4 6.79 -11.46 25.15
N HIS A 5 6.40 -10.61 26.11
CA HIS A 5 6.44 -9.13 26.04
C HIS A 5 7.63 -8.55 26.82
N ARG A 6 8.71 -9.31 26.99
CA ARG A 6 9.92 -8.79 27.64
C ARG A 6 10.62 -7.79 26.71
N LYS A 7 10.27 -6.52 26.93
CA LYS A 7 11.07 -5.30 26.75
C LYS A 7 11.70 -5.10 25.37
N ILE A 8 10.87 -4.68 24.41
CA ILE A 8 11.39 -3.83 23.33
C ILE A 8 11.46 -2.40 23.91
N THR A 9 12.65 -1.82 23.98
CA THR A 9 12.86 -0.44 24.42
C THR A 9 11.99 0.50 23.58
N GLY A 10 11.23 1.39 24.22
CA GLY A 10 10.39 2.37 23.52
C GLY A 10 8.92 1.98 23.31
N TYR A 11 8.51 0.80 23.76
CA TYR A 11 7.11 0.36 23.70
C TYR A 11 6.56 0.05 25.09
N ARG A 12 5.30 0.44 25.31
CA ARG A 12 4.53 0.07 26.50
C ARG A 12 4.11 -1.40 26.45
N GLU A 13 3.74 -1.94 27.61
CA GLU A 13 3.06 -3.23 27.66
C GLU A 13 1.63 -3.07 27.13
N LEU A 14 1.24 -3.95 26.20
CA LEU A 14 -0.10 -3.98 25.64
C LEU A 14 -0.99 -4.89 26.48
N SER A 15 -2.24 -4.49 26.66
CA SER A 15 -3.27 -5.33 27.27
C SER A 15 -3.68 -6.46 26.31
N ALA A 16 -4.36 -7.48 26.84
CA ALA A 16 -4.89 -8.57 26.03
C ALA A 16 -5.88 -8.08 24.96
N GLU A 17 -6.67 -7.05 25.27
CA GLU A 17 -7.62 -6.42 24.34
C GLU A 17 -6.88 -5.72 23.19
N GLU A 18 -5.79 -5.03 23.49
CA GLU A 18 -4.98 -4.33 22.49
C GLU A 18 -4.25 -5.31 21.57
N ILE A 19 -3.78 -6.44 22.11
CA ILE A 19 -3.20 -7.52 21.30
C ILE A 19 -4.25 -8.13 20.37
N ALA A 20 -5.48 -8.31 20.85
CA ALA A 20 -6.58 -8.78 20.01
C ALA A 20 -6.84 -7.81 18.85
N LEU A 21 -6.91 -6.50 19.13
CA LEU A 21 -7.06 -5.46 18.11
C LEU A 21 -5.89 -5.44 17.10
N MET A 22 -4.65 -5.64 17.56
CA MET A 22 -3.49 -5.76 16.66
C MET A 22 -3.62 -6.92 15.67
N ASN A 23 -4.11 -8.07 16.15
CA ASN A 23 -4.33 -9.24 15.31
C ASN A 23 -5.50 -9.02 14.34
N GLU A 24 -6.56 -8.35 14.78
CA GLU A 24 -7.68 -7.97 13.91
C GLU A 24 -7.23 -7.05 12.77
N ILE A 25 -6.43 -6.01 13.08
CA ILE A 25 -5.85 -5.10 12.06
C ILE A 25 -5.02 -5.89 11.04
N LYS A 26 -4.21 -6.85 11.49
CA LYS A 26 -3.43 -7.72 10.58
C LYS A 26 -4.32 -8.58 9.70
N ALA A 27 -5.38 -9.16 10.25
CA ALA A 27 -6.34 -9.95 9.48
C ALA A 27 -7.01 -9.09 8.39
N LYS A 28 -7.39 -7.85 8.71
CA LYS A 28 -7.89 -6.88 7.71
C LYS A 28 -6.86 -6.54 6.65
N GLY A 29 -5.58 -6.51 6.99
CA GLY A 29 -4.50 -6.37 6.00
C GLY A 29 -4.48 -7.47 4.95
N GLU A 30 -4.68 -8.73 5.36
CA GLU A 30 -4.76 -9.85 4.43
C GLU A 30 -6.04 -9.81 3.57
N GLU A 31 -7.18 -9.44 4.17
CA GLU A 31 -8.44 -9.26 3.43
C GLU A 31 -8.32 -8.17 2.35
N LEU A 32 -7.75 -7.01 2.70
CA LEU A 32 -7.55 -5.91 1.76
C LEU A 32 -6.54 -6.24 0.66
N ARG A 33 -5.46 -6.96 0.98
CA ARG A 33 -4.50 -7.45 -0.02
C ARG A 33 -5.19 -8.39 -1.02
N ALA A 34 -6.01 -9.32 -0.53
CA ALA A 34 -6.76 -10.23 -1.38
C ALA A 34 -7.77 -9.47 -2.28
N LEU A 35 -8.39 -8.40 -1.75
CA LEU A 35 -9.27 -7.54 -2.54
C LEU A 35 -8.52 -6.83 -3.67
N VAL A 36 -7.36 -6.22 -3.38
CA VAL A 36 -6.50 -5.57 -4.40
C VAL A 36 -6.10 -6.56 -5.48
N ALA A 37 -5.69 -7.78 -5.11
CA ALA A 37 -5.35 -8.83 -6.07
C ALA A 37 -6.54 -9.22 -6.97
N LYS A 38 -7.74 -9.35 -6.40
CA LYS A 38 -8.97 -9.62 -7.16
C LYS A 38 -9.29 -8.49 -8.14
N ILE A 39 -9.18 -7.24 -7.71
CA ILE A 39 -9.41 -6.09 -8.59
C ILE A 39 -8.39 -6.10 -9.73
N GLY A 40 -7.10 -6.30 -9.42
CA GLY A 40 -6.01 -6.39 -10.40
C GLY A 40 -6.20 -7.49 -11.44
N ALA A 41 -6.81 -8.62 -11.06
CA ALA A 41 -7.14 -9.70 -11.99
C ALA A 41 -8.27 -9.34 -12.98
N VAL A 42 -9.17 -8.42 -12.60
CA VAL A 42 -10.28 -7.96 -13.45
C VAL A 42 -9.83 -6.81 -14.35
N ILE A 43 -9.05 -5.87 -13.81
CA ILE A 43 -8.55 -4.73 -14.58
C ILE A 43 -7.36 -5.15 -15.45
N THR A 44 -7.66 -5.76 -16.60
CA THR A 44 -6.63 -6.10 -17.59
C THR A 44 -6.02 -4.80 -18.11
N PRO A 45 -4.71 -4.55 -17.94
CA PRO A 45 -4.12 -3.32 -18.46
C PRO A 45 -4.09 -3.39 -19.98
N THR A 46 -4.56 -2.33 -20.63
CA THR A 46 -4.07 -2.00 -21.97
C THR A 46 -2.58 -1.73 -21.82
N PRO A 47 -1.68 -2.51 -22.46
CA PRO A 47 -0.25 -2.23 -22.36
C PRO A 47 0.00 -0.81 -22.86
N LEU A 48 0.89 -0.08 -22.17
CA LEU A 48 1.39 1.20 -22.65
C LEU A 48 2.01 0.98 -24.02
N GLN A 49 1.30 1.39 -25.08
CA GLN A 49 1.82 1.34 -26.44
C GLN A 49 2.79 2.50 -26.61
N ILE A 50 4.06 2.27 -26.26
CA ILE A 50 5.13 3.21 -26.59
C ILE A 50 5.56 2.88 -28.01
N SER A 51 5.13 3.70 -28.98
CA SER A 51 5.64 3.60 -30.34
C SER A 51 7.06 4.16 -30.38
N VAL A 52 7.99 3.39 -30.95
CA VAL A 52 9.37 3.86 -31.19
C VAL A 52 9.43 5.07 -32.14
N ALA A 53 8.33 5.39 -32.83
CA ALA A 53 8.20 6.60 -33.65
C ALA A 53 8.09 7.89 -32.82
N ASP A 54 7.70 7.80 -31.53
CA ASP A 54 7.51 8.95 -30.64
C ASP A 54 8.79 9.33 -29.84
N VAL A 55 9.89 8.60 -30.09
CA VAL A 55 11.20 8.87 -29.50
C VAL A 55 11.83 10.01 -30.29
N GLN A 56 11.95 11.19 -29.67
CA GLN A 56 12.67 12.31 -30.27
C GLN A 56 14.17 11.97 -30.41
N PRO A 57 14.91 12.60 -31.35
CA PRO A 57 16.33 12.30 -31.60
C PRO A 57 17.26 12.50 -30.39
N ASN A 58 16.81 13.23 -29.37
CA ASN A 58 17.51 13.47 -28.10
C ASN A 58 17.28 12.36 -27.06
N GLY A 59 16.60 11.27 -27.42
CA GLY A 59 16.29 10.15 -26.52
C GLY A 59 15.11 10.43 -25.57
N ILE A 60 14.43 11.57 -25.73
CA ILE A 60 13.27 11.92 -24.93
C ILE A 60 12.01 11.45 -25.66
N VAL A 61 11.24 10.58 -25.02
CA VAL A 61 9.94 10.14 -25.54
C VAL A 61 8.92 11.22 -25.19
N ALA A 62 8.39 11.93 -26.19
CA ALA A 62 7.30 12.88 -25.96
C ALA A 62 6.07 12.19 -25.31
N ALA A 63 5.86 10.93 -25.69
CA ALA A 63 4.86 10.04 -25.10
C ALA A 63 5.06 9.80 -23.60
N ALA A 64 6.29 9.88 -23.07
CA ALA A 64 6.55 9.69 -21.64
C ALA A 64 6.00 10.87 -20.80
N PHE A 65 6.02 12.10 -21.33
CA PHE A 65 5.42 13.26 -20.67
C PHE A 65 3.89 13.20 -20.70
N GLN A 66 3.29 12.83 -21.84
CA GLN A 66 1.84 12.63 -21.94
C GLN A 66 1.32 11.48 -21.07
N ALA A 67 2.13 10.44 -20.84
CA ALA A 67 1.79 9.36 -19.92
C ALA A 67 1.73 9.82 -18.45
N VAL A 68 2.52 10.83 -18.07
CA VAL A 68 2.46 11.45 -16.73
C VAL A 68 1.23 12.35 -16.59
N GLU A 69 0.89 13.12 -17.64
CA GLU A 69 -0.29 14.00 -17.62
C GLU A 69 -1.61 13.23 -17.51
N ASN A 70 -1.70 12.05 -18.15
CA ASN A 70 -2.90 11.20 -18.14
C ASN A 70 -2.77 10.01 -17.17
N GLU A 71 -1.83 10.05 -16.22
CA GLU A 71 -1.61 8.94 -15.26
C GLU A 71 -2.90 8.62 -14.48
N GLY A 72 -3.64 9.68 -14.12
CA GLY A 72 -4.93 9.63 -13.44
C GLY A 72 -6.08 9.02 -14.25
N ASP A 73 -5.93 8.84 -15.55
CA ASP A 73 -6.97 8.19 -16.38
C ASP A 73 -6.79 6.67 -16.43
N THR A 74 -5.68 6.16 -15.90
CA THR A 74 -5.40 4.72 -15.90
C THR A 74 -6.07 4.01 -14.71
N PRO A 75 -6.82 2.92 -14.92
CA PRO A 75 -7.41 2.17 -13.80
C PRO A 75 -6.34 1.57 -12.85
N LEU A 76 -5.13 1.33 -13.35
CA LEU A 76 -4.00 0.89 -12.53
C LEU A 76 -3.50 1.97 -11.57
N TYR A 77 -3.55 3.26 -11.94
CA TYR A 77 -3.17 4.35 -11.05
C TYR A 77 -4.07 4.38 -9.81
N TRP A 78 -5.39 4.25 -10.01
CA TRP A 78 -6.35 4.21 -8.91
C TRP A 78 -6.18 2.97 -8.04
N LEU A 79 -5.94 1.79 -8.64
CA LEU A 79 -5.68 0.57 -7.88
C LEU A 79 -4.41 0.68 -7.03
N ARG A 80 -3.32 1.20 -7.61
CA ARG A 80 -2.07 1.44 -6.88
C ARG A 80 -2.27 2.43 -5.74
N SER A 81 -2.99 3.51 -5.99
CA SER A 81 -3.31 4.52 -4.98
C SER A 81 -4.13 3.93 -3.82
N ALA A 82 -5.12 3.07 -4.13
CA ALA A 82 -5.89 2.36 -3.13
C ALA A 82 -5.03 1.40 -2.30
N ASP A 83 -4.15 0.61 -2.93
CA ASP A 83 -3.24 -0.30 -2.25
C ASP A 83 -2.28 0.43 -1.30
N ILE A 84 -1.70 1.55 -1.72
CA ILE A 84 -0.87 2.41 -0.86
C ILE A 84 -1.71 2.95 0.31
N GLY A 85 -2.89 3.48 0.02
CA GLY A 85 -3.80 4.02 1.04
C GLY A 85 -4.18 3.00 2.10
N PHE A 86 -4.50 1.76 1.71
CA PHE A 86 -4.80 0.68 2.64
C PHE A 86 -3.62 0.34 3.55
N ARG A 87 -2.40 0.22 3.00
CA ARG A 87 -1.20 -0.06 3.79
C ARG A 87 -0.88 1.08 4.77
N SER A 88 -1.01 2.32 4.32
CA SER A 88 -0.83 3.49 5.18
C SER A 88 -1.87 3.53 6.30
N ALA A 89 -3.15 3.29 6.00
CA ALA A 89 -4.21 3.25 6.99
C ALA A 89 -3.99 2.17 8.06
N LEU A 90 -3.59 0.96 7.64
CA LEU A 90 -3.24 -0.14 8.55
C LEU A 90 -2.04 0.20 9.43
N MET A 91 -1.02 0.86 8.88
CA MET A 91 0.13 1.34 9.65
C MET A 91 -0.29 2.36 10.71
N TYR A 92 -1.16 3.32 10.34
CA TYR A 92 -1.67 4.33 11.26
C TYR A 92 -2.55 3.72 12.36
N ALA A 93 -3.42 2.77 12.02
CA ALA A 93 -4.21 2.02 13.00
C ALA A 93 -3.33 1.23 13.97
N THR A 94 -2.32 0.52 13.46
CA THR A 94 -1.35 -0.20 14.28
C THR A 94 -0.63 0.76 15.23
N ARG A 95 -0.21 1.93 14.75
CA ARG A 95 0.47 2.93 15.57
C ARG A 95 -0.44 3.56 16.63
N ALA A 96 -1.74 3.73 16.32
CA ALA A 96 -2.74 4.22 17.28
C ALA A 96 -2.94 3.26 18.46
N VAL A 97 -2.91 1.94 18.22
CA VAL A 97 -2.97 0.92 19.29
C VAL A 97 -1.61 0.81 20.01
N ALA A 98 -0.50 0.82 19.27
CA ALA A 98 0.85 0.62 19.83
C ALA A 98 1.29 1.73 20.78
N GLN A 99 0.92 2.99 20.51
CA GLN A 99 1.31 4.18 21.29
C GLN A 99 2.80 4.15 21.70
N PRO A 100 3.74 4.18 20.74
CA PRO A 100 5.16 4.15 21.03
C PRO A 100 5.58 5.36 21.87
N THR A 101 6.42 5.13 22.88
CA THR A 101 6.86 6.16 23.83
C THR A 101 8.21 6.78 23.45
N SER A 102 8.93 6.18 22.51
CA SER A 102 10.13 6.75 21.89
C SER A 102 10.09 6.64 20.36
N TYR A 103 10.86 7.50 19.68
CA TYR A 103 10.96 7.59 18.23
C TYR A 103 12.29 7.04 17.72
#